data_AF-A0A0D0DBC7-F1
#
_entry.id   AF-A0A0D0DBC7-F1
#
_cell.length_a   1.000
_cell.length_b   1.000
_cell.length_c   1.000
_cell.angle_alpha   90.00
_cell.angle_beta   90.00
_cell.angle_gamma   90.00
#
_symmetry.space_group_name_H-M   'P 1'
#
loop_
_entity.id
_entity.type
_entity.pdbx_description
1 polymer ?
#
loop_
_entity_poly.entity_id
_entity_poly.type
_entity_poly.pdbx_seq_one_letter_code
_entity_poly.pdbx_strand_id
1 'polypeptide(L)' 'MVPSHRTQVKYNYTDKTLYVQIQCQYCNKTYKPQGIKKHKASCKKHQQAVREQ' A
#
# COMPACT_ATOMS: atom_id res chain seq x y z
N MET A 1 25.55 29.86 -1.39
CA MET A 1 24.85 29.10 -0.32
C MET A 1 23.75 28.30 -1.00
N VAL A 2 23.86 26.97 -1.07
CA VAL A 2 22.90 26.11 -1.79
C VAL A 2 21.58 26.02 -1.02
N PRO A 3 20.40 26.15 -1.66
CA PRO A 3 19.14 26.00 -0.97
C PRO A 3 19.01 24.54 -0.56
N SER A 4 19.09 24.31 0.75
CA SER A 4 18.77 23.02 1.36
C SER A 4 17.30 22.73 1.13
N HIS A 5 16.98 22.12 -0.02
CA HIS A 5 15.74 21.41 -0.21
C HIS A 5 15.75 20.24 0.78
N ARG A 6 15.28 20.53 1.99
CA ARG A 6 14.94 19.51 2.98
C ARG A 6 13.70 18.83 2.44
N THR A 7 13.91 17.88 1.53
CA THR A 7 12.89 16.95 1.06
C THR A 7 12.38 16.25 2.31
N GLN A 8 11.28 16.74 2.86
CA GLN A 8 10.49 15.97 3.82
C GLN A 8 10.08 14.71 3.07
N VAL A 9 10.86 13.65 3.26
CA VAL A 9 10.50 12.32 2.81
C VAL A 9 9.27 11.97 3.65
N LYS A 10 8.10 12.25 3.10
CA LYS A 10 6.78 12.14 3.75
C LYS A 10 6.47 10.69 4.21
N TYR A 11 7.37 9.77 3.89
CA TYR A 11 7.30 8.34 4.13
C TYR A 11 8.72 7.90 4.50
N ASN A 12 8.87 7.26 5.67
CA ASN A 12 10.13 6.63 6.06
C ASN A 12 10.39 5.46 5.10
N TYR A 13 11.09 5.73 3.99
CA TYR A 13 11.62 4.73 3.07
C TYR A 13 12.79 4.00 3.76
N THR A 14 12.49 3.24 4.82
CA THR A 14 13.42 2.20 5.27
C THR A 14 13.39 1.09 4.22
N ASP A 15 14.56 0.57 3.84
CA ASP A 15 14.77 -0.52 2.88
C ASP A 15 13.75 -1.67 3.01
N LYS A 16 13.37 -2.01 4.24
CA LYS A 16 12.30 -2.97 4.57
C LYS A 16 10.98 -2.72 3.83
N THR A 17 10.59 -1.47 3.59
CA THR A 17 9.34 -1.13 2.90
C THR A 17 9.37 -1.29 1.39
N LEU A 18 10.57 -1.46 0.80
CA LEU A 18 10.76 -1.70 -0.63
C LEU A 18 10.59 -3.19 -0.97
N TYR A 19 11.02 -4.08 -0.08
CA TYR A 19 11.00 -5.53 -0.28
C TYR A 19 9.81 -6.23 0.36
N VAL A 20 9.22 -5.66 1.41
CA VAL A 20 8.01 -6.23 2.01
C VAL A 20 6.87 -6.14 1.01
N GLN A 21 6.32 -7.28 0.64
CA GLN A 21 5.06 -7.39 -0.09
C GLN A 21 4.04 -8.04 0.83
N ILE A 22 2.84 -7.45 0.89
CA ILE A 22 1.75 -7.93 1.73
C ILE A 22 0.69 -8.53 0.82
N GLN A 23 0.22 -9.73 1.13
CA GLN A 23 -0.86 -10.38 0.41
C GLN A 23 -2.22 -9.85 0.89
N CYS A 24 -3.12 -9.56 -0.05
CA CYS A 24 -4.49 -9.21 0.28
C CYS A 24 -5.29 -10.46 0.61
N GLN A 25 -5.89 -10.51 1.81
CA GLN A 25 -6.75 -11.64 2.22
C GLN A 25 -8.08 -11.74 1.45
N TYR A 26 -8.46 -10.70 0.72
CA TYR A 26 -9.71 -10.63 -0.03
C TYR A 26 -9.55 -11.10 -1.48
N CYS A 27 -8.42 -10.82 -2.14
CA CYS A 27 -8.21 -11.24 -3.54
C CYS A 27 -6.93 -12.04 -3.78
N ASN A 28 -6.20 -12.36 -2.71
CA ASN A 28 -4.92 -13.09 -2.71
C ASN A 28 -3.79 -12.48 -3.54
N LYS A 29 -3.98 -11.25 -4.06
CA LYS A 29 -2.96 -10.50 -4.79
C LYS A 29 -1.95 -9.85 -3.83
N THR A 30 -0.69 -9.80 -4.25
CA THR A 30 0.41 -9.22 -3.47
C THR A 30 0.64 -7.75 -3.83
N TYR A 31 0.82 -6.90 -2.83
CA TYR A 31 1.03 -5.46 -3.01
C TYR A 31 2.11 -4.92 -2.09
N LYS A 32 2.76 -3.84 -2.51
CA LYS A 32 3.64 -3.05 -1.62
C LYS A 32 2.83 -2.49 -0.44
N PRO A 33 3.42 -2.34 0.76
CA PRO A 33 2.75 -1.84 1.96
C PRO A 33 2.09 -0.47 1.77
N GLN A 34 2.65 0.36 0.90
CA GLN A 34 2.08 1.67 0.53
C GLN A 34 0.79 1.52 -0.29
N GLY A 35 0.74 0.54 -1.20
CA GLY A 35 -0.42 0.28 -2.07
C GLY A 35 -1.49 -0.56 -1.40
N ILE A 36 -1.13 -1.46 -0.48
CA ILE A 36 -2.10 -2.37 0.14
C ILE A 36 -3.13 -1.65 1.00
N LYS A 37 -2.77 -0.52 1.64
CA LYS A 37 -3.75 0.27 2.42
C LYS A 37 -4.91 0.76 1.54
N LYS A 38 -4.59 1.38 0.40
CA LYS A 38 -5.59 1.83 -0.58
C LYS A 38 -6.34 0.65 -1.20
N HIS A 39 -5.61 -0.42 -1.53
CA HIS A 39 -6.21 -1.63 -2.07
C HIS A 39 -7.21 -2.28 -1.09
N LYS A 40 -6.87 -2.45 0.19
CA LYS A 40 -7.77 -3.07 1.21
C LYS A 40 -9.12 -2.36 1.28
N ALA A 41 -9.14 -1.03 1.21
CA ALA A 41 -10.38 -0.26 1.27
C ALA A 41 -11.31 -0.53 0.07
N SER A 42 -10.76 -0.58 -1.15
CA SER A 42 -11.53 -0.89 -2.36
C SER A 42 -11.85 -2.37 -2.49
N CYS A 43 -10.89 -3.23 -2.18
CA CYS A 43 -11.00 -4.68 -2.31
C CYS A 43 -12.01 -5.28 -1.34
N LYS A 44 -12.08 -4.78 -0.10
CA LYS A 44 -13.12 -5.20 0.86
C LYS A 44 -14.53 -4.96 0.31
N LYS A 45 -14.77 -3.78 -0.28
CA LYS A 45 -16.08 -3.43 -0.89
C LYS A 45 -16.41 -4.35 -2.06
N HIS A 46 -15.44 -4.59 -2.95
CA HIS A 46 -15.62 -5.49 -4.09
C HIS A 46 -15.88 -6.93 -3.64
N GLN A 47 -15.15 -7.45 -2.66
CA GLN A 47 -15.36 -8.82 -2.18
C GLN A 47 -16.70 -9.01 -1.49
N GLN A 48 -17.19 -7.98 -0.79
CA GLN A 48 -18.55 -8.01 -0.25
C GLN A 48 -19.60 -8.05 -1.37
N ALA A 49 -19.44 -7.27 -2.44
CA ALA A 49 -20.33 -7.33 -3.60
C ALA A 49 -20.26 -8.67 -4.37
N VAL A 50 -19.09 -9.30 -4.44
CA VAL A 50 -18.90 -10.60 -5.10
C VAL A 50 -19.47 -11.76 -4.27
N ARG A 51 -19.50 -11.65 -2.94
CA ARG A 51 -20.10 -12.65 -2.04
C ARG A 51 -21.64 -12.62 -2.01
N GLU A 52 -22.25 -11.54 -2.50
CA GLU A 52 -23.71 -11.40 -2.58
C GLU A 52 -24.28 -11.68 -3.99
N GLN A 53 -23.51 -12.37 -4.84
CA GLN A 53 -23.96 -12.97 -6.10
C GLN A 53 -23.90 -14.49 -5.99
#